data_AF-A0A2D4HAQ1-F1
#
_entry.id   AF-A0A2D4HAQ1-F1
#
_cell.length_a   1.000
_cell.length_b   1.000
_cell.length_c   1.000
_cell.angle_alpha   90.00
_cell.angle_beta   90.00
_cell.angle_gamma   90.00
#
_symmetry.space_group_name_H-M   'P 1'
#
loop_
_entity.id
_entity.type
_entity.pdbx_description
1 polymer ?
#
loop_
_entity_poly.entity_id
_entity_poly.type
_entity_poly.pdbx_seq_one_letter_code
_entity_poly.pdbx_strand_id
1 'polypeptide(L)'
;MASGVTGSVSVALHPLVILNISDHWIRMRSQEGRPVQVIGALIGCQEGRNIEVMNSFELLSHSVEENVVIDKEYYYTKEEQFKQVFKDLEFLGWYTTGGPPDQSDIHVHKQVCEIIESPLFLKLNPMTKHTDLPVSVFESVIDIINGEATMLFAELTYTLATEEAERIGVDHVARMTATGSGENSTVAEHLIAQH
;
A
#
# COMPACT_ATOMS: atom_id res chain seq x y z
N MET A 1 -10.58 -12.17 -10.34
CA MET A 1 -9.84 -11.37 -11.34
C MET A 1 -10.69 -11.22 -12.59
N ALA A 2 -10.88 -10.01 -13.10
CA ALA A 2 -11.48 -9.78 -14.40
C ALA A 2 -10.42 -10.03 -15.49
N SER A 3 -10.77 -10.78 -16.53
CA SER A 3 -9.87 -11.01 -17.68
C SER A 3 -10.25 -10.08 -18.83
N GLY A 4 -9.29 -9.31 -19.35
CA GLY A 4 -9.48 -8.49 -20.56
C GLY A 4 -10.03 -7.08 -20.34
N VAL A 5 -10.11 -6.60 -19.10
CA VAL A 5 -10.41 -5.18 -18.82
C VAL A 5 -9.11 -4.40 -18.77
N THR A 6 -8.96 -3.41 -19.63
CA THR A 6 -7.84 -2.47 -19.60
C THR A 6 -8.09 -1.43 -18.51
N GLY A 7 -7.08 -1.19 -17.67
CA GLY A 7 -7.13 -0.21 -16.58
C GLY A 7 -7.65 1.16 -17.02
N SER A 8 -8.58 1.71 -16.25
CA SER A 8 -9.22 3.00 -16.56
C SER A 8 -8.39 4.23 -16.13
N VAL A 9 -7.41 4.01 -15.25
CA VAL A 9 -6.56 5.04 -14.62
C VAL A 9 -5.08 4.71 -14.75
N SER A 10 -4.24 5.74 -14.71
CA SER A 10 -2.78 5.62 -14.64
C SER A 10 -2.32 5.83 -13.20
N VAL A 11 -1.51 4.90 -12.68
CA VAL A 11 -1.04 4.94 -11.29
C VAL A 11 0.44 5.27 -11.23
N ALA A 12 0.80 6.27 -10.45
CA ALA A 12 2.15 6.58 -10.02
C ALA A 12 2.28 6.20 -8.53
N LEU A 13 3.25 5.36 -8.19
CA LEU A 13 3.44 4.84 -6.84
C LEU A 13 4.77 5.31 -6.28
N HIS A 14 4.74 5.98 -5.13
CA HIS A 14 5.93 6.42 -4.41
C HIS A 14 6.57 5.24 -3.63
N PRO A 15 7.89 5.04 -3.70
CA PRO A 15 8.61 4.04 -2.90
C PRO A 15 8.32 4.08 -1.40
N LEU A 16 8.05 5.25 -0.83
CA LEU A 16 7.69 5.42 0.58
C LEU A 16 6.49 4.56 0.97
N VAL A 17 5.49 4.44 0.08
CA VAL A 17 4.30 3.60 0.31
C VAL A 17 4.71 2.14 0.49
N ILE A 18 5.61 1.64 -0.36
CA ILE A 18 6.09 0.26 -0.31
C ILE A 18 6.87 0.01 0.98
N LEU A 19 7.71 0.97 1.37
CA LEU A 19 8.47 0.92 2.63
C LEU A 19 7.53 0.90 3.84
N ASN A 20 6.51 1.75 3.88
CA ASN A 20 5.51 1.79 4.94
C ASN A 20 4.73 0.48 5.08
N ILE A 21 4.29 -0.11 3.96
CA ILE A 21 3.56 -1.39 3.96
C ILE A 21 4.47 -2.52 4.47
N SER A 22 5.73 -2.53 4.01
CA SER A 22 6.71 -3.52 4.42
C SER A 22 7.05 -3.41 5.91
N ASP A 23 7.27 -2.20 6.40
CA ASP A 23 7.49 -1.92 7.83
C ASP A 23 6.29 -2.33 8.68
N HIS A 24 5.07 -1.96 8.27
CA HIS A 24 3.83 -2.37 8.95
C HIS A 24 3.75 -3.89 9.06
N TRP A 25 3.98 -4.63 7.97
CA TRP A 25 3.94 -6.08 7.99
C TRP A 25 5.04 -6.71 8.87
N ILE A 26 6.28 -6.21 8.79
CA ILE A 26 7.40 -6.72 9.60
C ILE A 26 7.15 -6.49 11.09
N ARG A 27 6.68 -5.29 11.46
CA ARG A 27 6.35 -4.95 12.84
C ARG A 27 5.26 -5.88 13.39
N MET A 28 4.16 -6.04 12.66
CA MET A 28 3.06 -6.90 13.10
C MET A 28 3.48 -8.38 13.18
N ARG A 29 4.26 -8.87 12.20
CA ARG A 29 4.84 -10.22 12.24
C ARG A 29 5.72 -10.43 13.48
N SER A 30 6.50 -9.43 13.86
CA SER A 30 7.37 -9.48 15.04
C SER A 30 6.58 -9.47 16.35
N GLN A 31 5.50 -8.69 16.43
CA GLN A 31 4.66 -8.59 17.63
C GLN A 31 3.84 -9.86 17.85
N GLU A 32 3.29 -10.43 16.77
CA GLU A 32 2.43 -11.62 16.81
C GLU A 32 3.22 -12.94 16.80
N GLY A 33 4.51 -12.89 16.49
CA GLY A 33 5.37 -14.08 16.36
C GLY A 33 5.04 -14.98 15.16
N ARG A 34 4.15 -14.53 14.26
CA ARG A 34 3.70 -15.25 13.06
C ARG A 34 3.35 -14.27 11.94
N PRO A 35 3.38 -14.68 10.67
CA PRO A 35 2.87 -13.85 9.58
C PRO A 35 1.40 -13.51 9.81
N VAL A 36 1.07 -12.22 9.72
CA VAL A 36 -0.30 -11.71 9.79
C VAL A 36 -0.56 -10.81 8.59
N GLN A 37 -1.80 -10.86 8.09
CA GLN A 37 -2.28 -9.90 7.11
C GLN A 37 -2.37 -8.53 7.78
N VAL A 38 -1.90 -7.49 7.10
CA VAL A 38 -2.04 -6.10 7.55
C VAL A 38 -2.92 -5.34 6.58
N ILE A 39 -3.64 -4.33 7.07
CA ILE A 39 -4.52 -3.47 6.27
C ILE A 39 -4.16 -2.01 6.54
N GLY A 40 -4.20 -1.18 5.51
CA GLY A 40 -4.03 0.25 5.68
C GLY A 40 -4.59 1.08 4.54
N ALA A 41 -4.55 2.39 4.73
CA ALA A 41 -5.01 3.40 3.80
C ALA A 41 -3.90 3.84 2.84
N LEU A 42 -4.28 4.16 1.61
CA LEU A 42 -3.45 4.82 0.61
C LEU A 42 -3.90 6.27 0.49
N ILE A 43 -2.95 7.21 0.50
CA ILE A 43 -3.22 8.62 0.34
C ILE A 43 -2.31 9.26 -0.69
N GLY A 44 -2.80 10.31 -1.34
CA GLY A 44 -2.10 10.97 -2.43
C GLY A 44 -2.98 11.96 -3.16
N CYS A 45 -2.72 12.17 -4.44
CA CYS A 45 -3.44 13.13 -5.27
C CYS A 45 -4.08 12.43 -6.47
N GLN A 46 -5.21 12.96 -6.93
CA GLN A 46 -5.84 12.52 -8.17
C GLN A 46 -6.11 13.73 -9.09
N GLU A 47 -5.53 13.68 -10.29
CA GLU A 47 -5.77 14.66 -11.35
C GLU A 47 -6.42 13.97 -12.56
N GLY A 48 -7.75 14.01 -12.60
CA GLY A 48 -8.52 13.31 -13.62
C GLY A 48 -8.34 11.79 -13.52
N ARG A 49 -7.62 11.19 -14.48
CA ARG A 49 -7.32 9.75 -14.54
C ARG A 49 -5.91 9.39 -14.09
N ASN A 50 -5.13 10.39 -13.68
CA ASN A 50 -3.80 10.18 -13.13
C ASN A 50 -3.91 10.16 -11.61
N ILE A 51 -3.53 9.04 -10.99
CA ILE A 51 -3.53 8.87 -9.55
C ILE A 51 -2.09 8.74 -9.10
N GLU A 52 -1.69 9.59 -8.17
CA GLU A 52 -0.36 9.56 -7.56
C GLU A 52 -0.49 9.15 -6.10
N VAL A 53 -0.05 7.94 -5.78
CA VAL A 53 -0.07 7.36 -4.44
C VAL A 53 1.23 7.72 -3.74
N MET A 54 1.17 8.68 -2.82
CA MET A 54 2.33 9.33 -2.23
C MET A 54 2.69 8.78 -0.85
N ASN A 55 1.67 8.39 -0.06
CA ASN A 55 1.88 7.94 1.30
C ASN A 55 0.80 6.92 1.73
N SER A 56 0.95 6.36 2.93
CA SER A 56 0.04 5.34 3.45
C SER A 56 0.08 5.31 4.98
N PHE A 57 -1.00 4.85 5.61
CA PHE A 57 -1.03 4.64 7.06
C PHE A 57 -1.80 3.37 7.44
N GLU A 58 -1.46 2.79 8.59
CA GLU A 58 -2.10 1.59 9.11
C GLU A 58 -3.56 1.84 9.50
N LEU A 59 -4.42 0.86 9.23
CA LEU A 59 -5.81 0.84 9.69
C LEU A 59 -6.00 -0.25 10.73
N LEU A 60 -6.91 0.00 11.67
CA LEU A 60 -7.36 -1.02 12.59
C LEU A 60 -8.45 -1.87 11.94
N SER A 61 -8.38 -3.17 12.13
CA SER A 61 -9.38 -4.13 11.66
C SER A 61 -9.65 -5.21 12.69
N HIS A 62 -10.87 -5.73 12.70
CA HIS A 62 -11.32 -6.81 13.57
C HIS A 62 -11.76 -8.01 12.76
N SER A 63 -11.61 -9.21 13.32
CA SER A 63 -12.20 -10.42 12.75
C SER A 63 -13.57 -10.66 13.39
N VAL A 64 -14.64 -10.54 12.60
CA VAL A 64 -16.02 -10.81 13.01
C VAL A 64 -16.56 -11.90 12.10
N GLU A 65 -16.95 -13.05 12.67
CA GLU A 65 -17.47 -14.20 11.90
C GLU A 65 -16.55 -14.60 10.73
N GLU A 66 -15.23 -14.67 10.98
CA GLU A 66 -14.18 -14.97 10.00
C GLU A 66 -13.98 -13.90 8.89
N ASN A 67 -14.78 -12.83 8.89
CA ASN A 67 -14.61 -11.70 7.98
C ASN A 67 -13.78 -10.59 8.62
N VAL A 68 -12.99 -9.92 7.80
CA VAL A 68 -12.22 -8.75 8.24
C VAL A 68 -13.07 -7.50 8.13
N VAL A 69 -13.26 -6.78 9.24
CA VAL A 69 -14.05 -5.56 9.34
C VAL A 69 -13.12 -4.39 9.67
N ILE A 70 -13.12 -3.36 8.84
CA ILE A 70 -12.35 -2.12 9.07
C ILE A 70 -13.02 -1.30 10.17
N ASP A 71 -12.23 -0.84 11.14
CA ASP A 71 -12.68 0.14 12.12
C ASP A 71 -12.78 1.52 11.45
N LYS A 72 -14.01 1.91 11.10
CA LYS A 72 -14.28 3.19 10.43
C LYS A 72 -14.08 4.39 11.36
N GLU A 73 -14.32 4.25 12.66
CA GLU A 73 -14.10 5.34 13.62
C GLU A 73 -12.61 5.65 13.76
N TYR A 74 -11.79 4.59 13.81
CA TYR A 74 -10.33 4.71 13.75
C TYR A 74 -9.89 5.38 12.45
N TYR A 75 -10.44 4.96 11.30
CA TYR A 75 -10.16 5.60 10.00
C TYR A 75 -10.44 7.11 10.03
N TYR A 76 -11.65 7.54 10.42
CA TYR A 76 -12.01 8.96 10.40
C TYR A 76 -11.12 9.80 11.33
N THR A 77 -10.79 9.25 12.50
CA THR A 77 -9.88 9.91 13.45
C THR A 77 -8.48 10.08 12.86
N LYS A 78 -7.95 9.05 12.18
CA LYS A 78 -6.65 9.12 11.50
C LYS A 78 -6.67 10.06 10.31
N GLU A 79 -7.71 10.00 9.50
CA GLU A 79 -7.87 10.90 8.34
C GLU A 79 -7.83 12.36 8.79
N GLU A 80 -8.54 12.73 9.86
CA GLU A 80 -8.53 14.09 10.40
C GLU A 80 -7.12 14.53 10.82
N GLN A 81 -6.37 13.66 11.52
CA GLN A 81 -4.99 13.94 11.92
C GLN A 81 -4.07 14.11 10.71
N PHE A 82 -4.20 13.26 9.69
CA PHE A 82 -3.40 13.35 8.47
C PHE A 82 -3.70 14.64 7.71
N LYS A 83 -4.97 15.03 7.57
CA LYS A 83 -5.37 16.28 6.90
C LYS A 83 -4.86 17.54 7.61
N GLN A 84 -4.49 17.48 8.89
CA GLN A 84 -3.85 18.63 9.56
C GLN A 84 -2.44 18.91 9.02
N VAL A 85 -1.71 17.87 8.59
CA VAL A 85 -0.34 17.95 8.10
C VAL A 85 -0.30 17.97 6.56
N PHE A 86 -1.09 17.10 5.93
CA PHE A 86 -1.14 16.86 4.50
C PHE A 86 -2.51 17.28 3.94
N LYS A 87 -2.71 18.59 3.82
CA LYS A 87 -4.02 19.17 3.46
C LYS A 87 -4.45 18.88 2.02
N ASP A 88 -3.47 18.68 1.15
CA ASP A 88 -3.68 18.49 -0.29
C ASP A 88 -3.78 17.01 -0.67
N LEU A 89 -3.57 16.09 0.30
CA LEU A 89 -3.66 14.65 0.07
C LEU A 89 -5.05 14.13 0.44
N GLU A 90 -5.57 13.29 -0.44
CA GLU A 90 -6.87 12.66 -0.31
C GLU A 90 -6.71 11.14 -0.11
N PHE A 91 -7.76 10.52 0.41
CA PHE A 91 -7.84 9.07 0.50
C PHE A 91 -8.06 8.49 -0.89
N LEU A 92 -7.18 7.59 -1.34
CA LEU A 92 -7.21 7.01 -2.69
C LEU A 92 -7.69 5.56 -2.71
N GLY A 93 -7.63 4.88 -1.57
CA GLY A 93 -7.93 3.46 -1.48
C GLY A 93 -7.20 2.79 -0.33
N TRP A 94 -6.95 1.50 -0.46
CA TRP A 94 -6.42 0.70 0.63
C TRP A 94 -5.39 -0.32 0.16
N TYR A 95 -4.57 -0.79 1.09
CA TYR A 95 -3.60 -1.84 0.85
C TYR A 95 -3.78 -3.02 1.80
N THR A 96 -3.29 -4.17 1.36
CA THR A 96 -3.08 -5.33 2.23
C THR A 96 -1.85 -6.14 1.83
N THR A 97 -1.53 -7.16 2.63
CA THR A 97 -0.44 -8.11 2.34
C THR A 97 -0.95 -9.53 2.13
N GLY A 98 -0.32 -10.27 1.20
CA GLY A 98 -0.67 -11.66 0.96
C GLY A 98 -0.30 -12.16 -0.44
N GLY A 99 -0.89 -13.27 -0.83
CA GLY A 99 -0.80 -13.81 -2.20
C GLY A 99 -1.68 -13.06 -3.20
N PRO A 100 -2.15 -13.71 -4.28
CA PRO A 100 -3.10 -13.11 -5.21
C PRO A 100 -4.40 -12.61 -4.53
N PRO A 101 -5.17 -11.70 -5.16
CA PRO A 101 -6.45 -11.26 -4.63
C PRO A 101 -7.43 -12.43 -4.38
N ASP A 102 -8.13 -12.38 -3.25
CA ASP A 102 -9.08 -13.42 -2.82
C ASP A 102 -10.45 -12.83 -2.42
N GLN A 103 -11.35 -13.68 -1.92
CA GLN A 103 -12.71 -13.30 -1.57
C GLN A 103 -12.79 -12.42 -0.32
N SER A 104 -11.82 -12.55 0.60
CA SER A 104 -11.71 -11.69 1.78
C SER A 104 -11.38 -10.26 1.35
N ASP A 105 -10.49 -10.11 0.37
CA ASP A 105 -10.18 -8.79 -0.18
C ASP A 105 -11.40 -8.11 -0.81
N ILE A 106 -12.26 -8.86 -1.51
CA ILE A 106 -13.52 -8.32 -2.06
C ILE A 106 -14.44 -7.86 -0.93
N HIS A 107 -14.51 -8.61 0.17
CA HIS A 107 -15.33 -8.23 1.32
C HIS A 107 -14.84 -6.91 1.95
N VAL A 108 -13.54 -6.77 2.16
CA VAL A 108 -12.93 -5.53 2.68
C VAL A 108 -13.12 -4.39 1.69
N HIS A 109 -12.90 -4.62 0.39
CA HIS A 109 -13.03 -3.60 -0.65
C HIS A 109 -14.44 -3.00 -0.71
N LYS A 110 -15.49 -3.82 -0.49
CA LYS A 110 -16.87 -3.32 -0.40
C LYS A 110 -17.05 -2.33 0.76
N GLN A 111 -16.41 -2.57 1.91
CA GLN A 111 -16.45 -1.63 3.03
C GLN A 111 -15.77 -0.30 2.69
N VAL A 112 -14.67 -0.34 1.93
CA VAL A 112 -13.94 0.87 1.48
C VAL A 112 -14.74 1.64 0.43
N CYS A 113 -15.53 0.97 -0.41
CA CYS A 113 -16.45 1.62 -1.35
C CYS A 113 -17.56 2.43 -0.65
N GLU A 114 -17.80 2.21 0.64
CA GLU A 114 -18.72 3.04 1.44
C GLU A 114 -18.05 4.35 1.92
N ILE A 115 -16.73 4.48 1.76
CA ILE A 115 -15.94 5.66 2.15
C ILE A 115 -15.66 6.54 0.93
N ILE A 116 -15.23 5.94 -0.19
CA ILE A 116 -14.91 6.65 -1.43
C ILE A 116 -15.46 5.92 -2.66
N GLU A 117 -15.85 6.68 -3.67
CA GLU A 117 -16.24 6.15 -4.97
C GLU A 117 -14.99 5.70 -5.74
N SER A 118 -14.90 4.40 -6.07
CA SER A 118 -13.80 3.79 -6.84
C SER A 118 -12.42 3.76 -6.16
N PRO A 119 -12.28 3.12 -4.98
CA PRO A 119 -11.00 3.01 -4.30
C PRO A 119 -9.99 2.15 -5.08
N LEU A 120 -8.72 2.55 -5.06
CA LEU A 120 -7.62 1.68 -5.44
C LEU A 120 -7.43 0.55 -4.42
N PHE A 121 -7.04 -0.61 -4.91
CA PHE A 121 -6.62 -1.74 -4.08
C PHE A 121 -5.16 -2.10 -4.39
N LEU A 122 -4.28 -2.06 -3.39
CA LEU A 122 -2.89 -2.45 -3.53
C LEU A 122 -2.61 -3.72 -2.71
N LYS A 123 -1.98 -4.73 -3.31
CA LYS A 123 -1.56 -5.93 -2.59
C LYS A 123 -0.05 -6.12 -2.70
N LEU A 124 0.62 -6.18 -1.55
CA LEU A 124 2.05 -6.46 -1.44
C LEU A 124 2.25 -7.93 -1.03
N ASN A 125 3.09 -8.67 -1.75
CA ASN A 125 3.45 -10.04 -1.39
C ASN A 125 4.83 -10.08 -0.69
N PRO A 126 4.88 -10.09 0.65
CA PRO A 126 6.15 -10.04 1.38
C PRO A 126 6.93 -11.37 1.33
N MET A 127 6.32 -12.42 0.78
CA MET A 127 6.89 -13.77 0.70
C MET A 127 7.31 -14.15 -0.72
N THR A 128 7.31 -13.20 -1.66
CA THR A 128 7.74 -13.47 -3.04
C THR A 128 9.18 -13.99 -3.06
N LYS A 129 9.48 -14.82 -4.06
CA LYS A 129 10.85 -15.23 -4.42
C LYS A 129 11.26 -14.70 -5.80
N HIS A 130 10.39 -13.95 -6.46
CA HIS A 130 10.68 -13.33 -7.75
C HIS A 130 11.57 -12.11 -7.58
N THR A 131 12.30 -11.76 -8.63
CA THR A 131 13.21 -10.60 -8.67
C THR A 131 12.48 -9.28 -8.81
N ASP A 132 11.23 -9.33 -9.27
CA ASP A 132 10.43 -8.14 -9.53
C ASP A 132 9.78 -7.62 -8.25
N LEU A 133 9.46 -6.32 -8.25
CA LEU A 133 8.80 -5.65 -7.13
C LEU A 133 7.45 -6.32 -6.83
N PRO A 134 7.23 -6.88 -5.62
CA PRO A 134 6.04 -7.71 -5.33
C PRO A 134 4.82 -6.87 -4.95
N VAL A 135 4.49 -5.90 -5.79
CA VAL A 135 3.36 -5.00 -5.59
C VAL A 135 2.49 -5.06 -6.84
N SER A 136 1.22 -5.37 -6.63
CA SER A 136 0.17 -5.27 -7.65
C SER A 136 -0.87 -4.25 -7.20
N VAL A 137 -1.38 -3.47 -8.16
CA VAL A 137 -2.42 -2.47 -7.96
C VAL A 137 -3.63 -2.86 -8.78
N PHE A 138 -4.82 -2.64 -8.25
CA PHE A 138 -6.08 -3.05 -8.86
C PHE A 138 -7.12 -1.93 -8.75
N GLU A 139 -8.00 -1.88 -9.74
CA GLU A 139 -9.32 -1.24 -9.63
C GLU A 139 -10.40 -2.32 -9.51
N SER A 140 -11.56 -1.97 -8.95
CA SER A 140 -12.73 -2.86 -8.97
C SER A 140 -13.58 -2.60 -10.20
N VAL A 141 -14.08 -3.69 -10.77
CA VAL A 141 -15.01 -3.69 -11.89
C VAL A 141 -16.20 -4.58 -11.55
N ILE A 142 -17.39 -4.17 -11.98
CA ILE A 142 -18.60 -4.98 -11.85
C ILE A 142 -18.84 -5.68 -13.18
N ASP A 143 -18.85 -7.01 -13.15
CA ASP A 143 -19.13 -7.85 -14.32
C ASP A 143 -20.32 -8.77 -14.04
N ILE A 144 -21.01 -9.23 -15.08
CA ILE A 144 -22.16 -10.13 -14.95
C ILE A 144 -21.67 -11.56 -15.16
N ILE A 145 -21.56 -12.31 -14.06
CA ILE A 145 -21.20 -13.74 -14.08
C ILE A 145 -22.45 -14.54 -13.79
N ASN A 146 -22.85 -15.42 -14.71
CA ASN A 146 -24.04 -16.28 -14.57
C ASN A 146 -25.34 -15.51 -14.28
N GLY A 147 -25.47 -14.27 -14.78
CA GLY A 147 -26.64 -13.42 -14.57
C GLY A 147 -26.62 -12.62 -13.26
N GLU A 148 -25.55 -12.73 -12.45
CA GLU A 148 -25.39 -11.99 -11.20
C GLU A 148 -24.26 -10.96 -11.31
N ALA A 149 -24.52 -9.74 -10.82
CA ALA A 149 -23.52 -8.68 -10.74
C ALA A 149 -22.45 -9.04 -9.71
N THR A 150 -21.23 -9.27 -10.17
CA THR A 150 -20.09 -9.73 -9.38
C THR A 150 -18.97 -8.70 -9.44
N MET A 151 -18.46 -8.29 -8.28
CA MET A 151 -17.29 -7.43 -8.18
C MET A 151 -16.01 -8.24 -8.40
N LEU A 152 -15.14 -7.76 -9.28
CA LEU A 152 -13.86 -8.36 -9.60
C LEU A 152 -12.76 -7.30 -9.55
N PHE A 153 -11.51 -7.74 -9.38
CA PHE A 153 -10.34 -6.88 -9.52
C PHE A 153 -9.76 -6.96 -10.94
N ALA A 154 -9.49 -5.80 -11.53
CA ALA A 154 -8.71 -5.63 -12.75
C ALA A 154 -7.34 -5.04 -12.37
N GLU A 155 -6.25 -5.69 -12.80
CA GLU A 155 -4.89 -5.24 -12.48
C GLU A 155 -4.49 -4.02 -13.30
N LEU A 156 -3.87 -3.05 -12.62
CA LEU A 156 -3.40 -1.79 -13.17
C LEU A 156 -1.88 -1.82 -13.30
N THR A 157 -1.38 -1.33 -14.43
CA THR A 157 0.03 -0.97 -14.55
C THR A 157 0.32 0.30 -13.77
N TYR A 158 1.41 0.33 -13.01
CA TYR A 158 1.88 1.52 -12.31
C TYR A 158 3.29 1.89 -12.74
N THR A 159 3.65 3.14 -12.50
CA THR A 159 5.02 3.67 -12.60
C THR A 159 5.53 4.03 -11.22
N LEU A 160 6.84 4.01 -11.01
CA LEU A 160 7.43 4.55 -9.79
C LEU A 160 7.62 6.05 -9.97
N ALA A 161 6.94 6.84 -9.14
CA ALA A 161 7.20 8.27 -9.00
C ALA A 161 8.07 8.50 -7.77
N THR A 162 8.90 9.53 -7.84
CA THR A 162 9.73 9.94 -6.71
C THR A 162 9.87 11.44 -6.73
N GLU A 163 9.69 12.08 -5.58
CA GLU A 163 10.20 13.43 -5.39
C GLU A 163 11.73 13.43 -5.26
N GLU A 164 12.37 14.58 -5.50
CA GLU A 164 13.83 14.67 -5.45
C GLU A 164 14.40 14.22 -4.10
N ALA A 165 13.77 14.64 -3.00
CA ALA A 165 14.19 14.27 -1.65
C ALA A 165 14.02 12.75 -1.40
N GLU A 166 12.90 12.17 -1.85
CA GLU A 166 12.64 10.74 -1.74
C GLU A 166 13.64 9.94 -2.56
N ARG A 167 13.91 10.36 -3.81
CA ARG A 167 14.89 9.73 -4.70
C ARG A 167 16.26 9.69 -4.04
N ILE A 168 16.73 10.81 -3.50
CA ILE A 168 18.02 10.88 -2.79
C ILE A 168 18.02 9.93 -1.59
N GLY A 169 16.94 9.90 -0.80
CA GLY A 169 16.82 9.03 0.36
C GLY A 169 16.88 7.54 0.00
N VAL A 170 16.08 7.11 -0.98
CA VAL A 170 16.03 5.71 -1.45
C VAL A 170 17.38 5.30 -2.04
N ASP A 171 17.98 6.14 -2.88
CA ASP A 171 19.28 5.90 -3.52
C ASP A 171 20.42 5.84 -2.49
N HIS A 172 20.37 6.67 -1.45
CA HIS A 172 21.31 6.60 -0.33
C HIS A 172 21.19 5.29 0.45
N VAL A 173 19.97 4.90 0.84
CA VAL A 173 19.71 3.64 1.58
C VAL A 173 20.10 2.41 0.75
N ALA A 174 19.81 2.43 -0.55
CA ALA A 174 20.18 1.35 -1.47
C ALA A 174 21.71 1.17 -1.56
N ARG A 175 22.47 2.28 -1.58
CA ARG A 175 23.94 2.21 -1.57
C ARG A 175 24.49 1.72 -0.23
N MET A 176 23.97 2.23 0.89
CA MET A 176 24.45 1.82 2.23
C MET A 176 24.25 0.32 2.48
N THR A 177 23.11 -0.21 2.05
CA THR A 177 22.79 -1.65 2.19
C THR A 177 23.66 -2.52 1.27
N ALA A 178 23.96 -2.06 0.05
CA ALA A 178 24.87 -2.75 -0.86
C ALA A 178 26.33 -2.78 -0.35
N THR A 179 26.78 -1.73 0.34
CA THR A 179 28.12 -1.69 0.97
C THR A 179 28.21 -2.49 2.27
N GLY A 180 27.09 -2.95 2.84
CA GLY A 180 27.02 -3.64 4.13
C GLY A 180 27.57 -5.08 4.17
N SER A 181 28.22 -5.57 3.11
CA SER A 181 28.88 -6.88 3.11
C SER A 181 30.33 -6.85 3.65
N GLY A 182 30.83 -5.70 4.08
CA GLY A 182 32.14 -5.61 4.72
C GLY A 182 32.48 -4.19 5.11
N GLU A 183 32.74 -4.01 6.41
CA GLU A 183 33.47 -2.89 7.02
C GLU A 183 32.66 -1.59 7.25
N ASN A 184 32.43 -1.31 8.54
CA ASN A 184 32.08 -0.05 9.20
C ASN A 184 31.17 0.96 8.46
N SER A 185 29.97 1.15 9.00
CA SER A 185 29.07 2.25 8.65
C SER A 185 29.79 3.61 8.68
N THR A 186 29.89 4.26 7.53
CA THR A 186 30.48 5.60 7.35
C THR A 186 29.79 6.69 8.18
N VAL A 187 28.54 6.45 8.58
CA VAL A 187 27.76 7.30 9.48
C VAL A 187 28.25 7.18 10.92
N ALA A 188 28.66 5.99 11.35
CA ALA A 188 29.26 5.80 12.67
C ALA A 188 30.62 6.51 12.77
N GLU A 189 31.41 6.51 11.69
CA GLU A 189 32.68 7.24 11.63
C GLU A 189 32.49 8.77 11.67
N HIS A 190 31.47 9.31 11.00
CA HIS A 190 31.18 10.75 11.06
C HIS A 190 30.59 11.23 12.39
N LEU A 191 29.87 10.38 13.12
CA LEU A 191 29.36 10.69 14.47
C LEU A 191 30.45 10.69 15.54
N ILE A 192 31.49 9.87 15.37
CA ILE A 192 32.64 9.84 16.31
C ILE A 192 33.56 11.04 16.11
N ALA A 193 33.66 11.58 14.89
CA ALA A 193 34.53 12.72 14.58
C ALA A 193 34.08 14.08 15.15
N GLN A 194 32.92 14.14 15.83
CA GLN A 194 32.38 15.37 16.44
C GLN A 194 32.46 15.41 17.98
N HIS A 195 33.33 14.61 18.61
CA HIS A 195 33.68 14.77 20.03
C HIS A 195 35.16 15.10 20.22
#